data_AF-A0A290WU91-F1
#
_entry.id   AF-A0A290WU91-F1
#
_cell.length_a   1.000
_cell.length_b   1.000
_cell.length_c   1.000
_cell.angle_alpha   90.00
_cell.angle_beta   90.00
_cell.angle_gamma   90.00
#
_symmetry.space_group_name_H-M   'P 1'
#
loop_
_entity.id
_entity.type
_entity.pdbx_description
1 polymer ?
#
loop_
_entity_poly.entity_id
_entity_poly.type
_entity_poly.pdbx_seq_one_letter_code
_entity_poly.pdbx_strand_id
1 'polypeptide(L)'
;MSKLISAVVITTVVAIGLANAQVPAKPHMSAMTNGAVDTATTSATVAAKATVTSNAPVGALNECYSAIGDQPRTALQSCLEGKRREAKSQMNSAYKKLEANTKEIDSSATVKALTSLRNSQKAFESFKVAQCRWVGDSVMGGSGSGDLLNSCEVDLMRWRTNQLAN
;
A
#
# COMPACT_ATOMS: atom_id res chain seq x y z
N MET A 1 -14.03 -30.47 -58.91
CA MET A 1 -13.15 -29.80 -57.94
C MET A 1 -13.87 -28.59 -57.38
N SER A 2 -13.82 -28.47 -56.04
CA SER A 2 -14.34 -27.48 -55.08
C SER A 2 -15.30 -26.34 -55.45
N LYS A 3 -16.37 -26.28 -54.65
CA LYS A 3 -17.18 -25.11 -54.27
C LYS A 3 -16.31 -24.01 -53.64
N LEU A 4 -16.79 -22.75 -53.61
CA LEU A 4 -16.95 -21.96 -52.38
C LEU A 4 -17.63 -20.60 -52.69
N ILE A 5 -18.67 -20.32 -51.91
CA ILE A 5 -19.50 -19.12 -51.91
C ILE A 5 -18.73 -18.04 -51.14
N SER A 6 -18.50 -16.87 -51.74
CA SER A 6 -17.90 -15.73 -51.04
C SER A 6 -18.98 -14.93 -50.31
N ALA A 7 -18.88 -14.89 -48.99
CA ALA A 7 -19.70 -14.07 -48.11
C ALA A 7 -19.22 -12.60 -48.15
N VAL A 8 -20.18 -11.68 -48.20
CA VAL A 8 -19.96 -10.23 -48.12
C VAL A 8 -19.61 -9.87 -46.68
N VAL A 9 -18.41 -9.32 -46.46
CA VAL A 9 -17.99 -8.73 -45.18
C VAL A 9 -18.47 -7.28 -45.15
N ILE A 10 -19.42 -6.97 -44.27
CA ILE A 10 -19.82 -5.59 -43.99
C ILE A 10 -18.85 -5.05 -42.94
N THR A 11 -17.88 -4.25 -43.38
CA THR A 11 -16.99 -3.49 -42.49
C THR A 11 -17.69 -2.21 -42.04
N THR A 12 -18.30 -2.25 -40.85
CA THR A 12 -18.72 -1.03 -40.15
C THR A 12 -17.49 -0.31 -39.60
N VAL A 13 -17.15 0.83 -40.20
CA VAL A 13 -16.09 1.73 -39.71
C VAL A 13 -16.65 2.55 -38.55
N VAL A 14 -16.17 2.31 -37.33
CA VAL A 14 -16.39 3.19 -36.19
C VAL A 14 -15.25 4.21 -36.17
N ALA A 15 -15.56 5.45 -36.55
CA ALA A 15 -14.64 6.57 -36.38
C ALA A 15 -14.61 6.98 -34.90
N ILE A 16 -13.56 6.59 -34.17
CA ILE A 16 -13.26 7.12 -32.85
C ILE A 16 -12.56 8.46 -33.08
N GLY A 17 -13.27 9.55 -32.80
CA GLY A 17 -12.72 10.90 -32.85
C GLY A 17 -11.54 11.05 -31.88
N LEU A 18 -10.38 11.39 -32.42
CA LEU A 18 -9.21 11.79 -31.64
C LEU A 18 -9.47 13.20 -31.08
N ALA A 19 -9.84 13.29 -29.81
CA ALA A 19 -9.80 14.54 -29.07
C ALA A 19 -8.34 14.88 -28.77
N ASN A 20 -7.77 15.85 -29.49
CA ASN A 20 -6.48 16.46 -29.18
C ASN A 20 -6.57 17.20 -27.85
N ALA A 21 -6.10 16.58 -26.77
CA ALA A 21 -5.80 17.29 -25.53
C ALA A 21 -4.47 18.02 -25.69
N GLN A 22 -4.53 19.32 -25.98
CA GLN A 22 -3.40 20.22 -25.87
C GLN A 22 -2.91 20.27 -24.42
N VAL A 23 -1.65 19.89 -24.21
CA VAL A 23 -0.94 20.04 -22.94
C VAL A 23 -0.51 21.51 -22.83
N PRO A 24 -1.04 22.32 -21.88
CA PRO A 24 -0.52 23.66 -21.67
C PRO A 24 0.85 23.61 -20.99
N ALA A 25 1.72 24.49 -21.47
CA ALA A 25 3.11 24.61 -21.06
C ALA A 25 3.28 24.92 -19.57
N LYS A 26 4.36 24.36 -19.02
CA LYS A 26 4.90 24.55 -17.66
C LYS A 26 5.13 26.03 -17.36
N PRO A 27 4.56 26.63 -16.30
CA PRO A 27 5.01 27.94 -15.86
C PRO A 27 6.29 27.82 -15.03
N HIS A 28 7.18 28.78 -15.30
CA HIS A 28 8.47 29.00 -14.68
C HIS A 28 8.38 29.11 -13.16
N MET A 29 9.41 28.59 -12.47
CA MET A 29 9.60 28.82 -11.04
C MET A 29 9.67 30.33 -10.76
N SER A 30 8.84 30.79 -9.83
CA SER A 30 8.97 32.11 -9.21
C SER A 30 9.07 31.93 -7.70
N ALA A 31 9.97 32.71 -7.13
CA ALA A 31 10.49 32.61 -5.78
C ALA A 31 9.41 32.75 -4.70
N MET A 32 9.58 31.99 -3.61
CA MET A 32 8.84 32.19 -2.37
C MET A 32 9.23 33.55 -1.77
N THR A 33 8.27 34.47 -1.69
CA THR A 33 8.35 35.61 -0.78
C THR A 33 7.20 35.47 0.21
N ASN A 34 7.55 35.47 1.50
CA ASN A 34 6.60 35.44 2.60
C ASN A 34 6.11 36.87 2.85
N GLY A 35 4.79 37.09 2.86
CA GLY A 35 4.24 38.32 3.41
C GLY A 35 2.81 38.61 3.01
N ALA A 36 2.04 39.05 4.02
CA ALA A 36 0.71 39.64 4.00
C ALA A 36 -0.48 38.66 3.96
N VAL A 37 -1.15 38.62 5.12
CA VAL A 37 -2.43 37.99 5.40
C VAL A 37 -3.49 39.04 5.08
N ASP A 38 -4.30 38.84 4.04
CA ASP A 38 -5.50 39.62 3.83
C ASP A 38 -6.74 38.72 3.94
N THR A 39 -7.48 38.96 5.01
CA THR A 39 -8.83 38.46 5.25
C THR A 39 -9.77 38.95 4.16
N ALA A 40 -10.22 38.04 3.29
CA ALA A 40 -11.40 38.23 2.47
C ALA A 40 -12.30 37.00 2.58
N THR A 41 -13.44 37.18 3.25
CA THR A 41 -14.56 36.25 3.33
C THR A 41 -15.16 36.09 1.94
N THR A 42 -14.83 34.97 1.28
CA THR A 42 -15.56 34.49 0.12
C THR A 42 -15.82 33.00 0.36
N SER A 43 -17.09 32.64 0.54
CA SER A 43 -17.57 31.27 0.64
C SER A 43 -17.29 30.53 -0.67
N ALA A 44 -16.08 30.01 -0.80
CA ALA A 44 -15.72 29.00 -1.77
C ALA A 44 -15.60 27.68 -1.02
N THR A 45 -16.30 26.65 -1.50
CA THR A 45 -16.19 25.27 -1.06
C THR A 45 -14.77 24.78 -1.37
N VAL A 46 -13.82 25.08 -0.50
CA VAL A 46 -12.46 24.54 -0.59
C VAL A 46 -12.57 23.08 -0.21
N ALA A 47 -12.42 22.20 -1.20
CA ALA A 47 -12.15 20.79 -0.93
C ALA A 47 -10.92 20.74 0.00
N ALA A 48 -11.15 20.41 1.27
CA ALA A 48 -10.11 20.31 2.26
C ALA A 48 -9.10 19.27 1.76
N LYS A 49 -7.94 19.74 1.31
CA LYS A 49 -6.79 18.86 1.08
C LYS A 49 -6.36 18.39 2.47
N ALA A 50 -6.91 17.25 2.89
CA ALA A 50 -6.45 16.56 4.07
C ALA A 50 -4.96 16.29 3.88
N THR A 51 -4.13 17.05 4.57
CA THR A 51 -2.71 16.77 4.67
C THR A 51 -2.63 15.54 5.55
N VAL A 52 -2.54 14.36 4.92
CA VAL A 52 -2.22 13.13 5.62
C VAL A 52 -0.79 13.30 6.09
N THR A 53 -0.61 13.81 7.30
CA THR A 53 0.66 13.69 8.02
C THR A 53 0.83 12.21 8.33
N SER A 54 1.50 11.50 7.43
CA SER A 54 1.93 10.14 7.69
C SER A 54 3.01 10.21 8.78
N ASN A 55 2.60 10.07 10.04
CA ASN A 55 3.46 9.55 11.10
C ASN A 55 3.73 8.07 10.83
N ALA A 56 4.18 7.74 9.61
CA ALA A 56 4.62 6.40 9.30
C ALA A 56 5.84 6.15 10.19
N PRO A 57 5.83 5.07 10.99
CA PRO A 57 7.04 4.61 11.64
C PRO A 57 8.18 4.59 10.62
N VAL A 58 9.40 4.92 11.06
CA VAL A 58 10.60 4.71 10.26
C VAL A 58 10.53 3.29 9.70
N GLY A 59 10.45 3.17 8.37
CA GLY A 59 10.20 1.87 7.72
C GLY A 59 11.30 0.86 8.07
N ALA A 60 10.96 -0.42 8.13
CA ALA A 60 11.87 -1.47 8.57
C ALA A 60 13.21 -1.51 7.83
N LEU A 61 13.21 -1.10 6.56
CA LEU A 61 14.43 -0.97 5.76
C LEU A 61 15.38 0.09 6.34
N ASN A 62 14.87 1.26 6.69
CA ASN A 62 15.67 2.35 7.26
C ASN A 62 16.15 2.00 8.68
N GLU A 63 15.32 1.32 9.47
CA GLU A 63 15.74 0.76 10.77
C GLU A 63 16.94 -0.17 10.60
N CYS A 64 16.88 -1.09 9.64
CA CYS A 64 17.96 -2.03 9.41
C CYS A 64 19.22 -1.38 8.82
N TYR A 65 19.10 -0.41 7.92
CA TYR A 65 20.25 0.37 7.48
C TYR A 65 20.93 1.10 8.64
N SER A 66 20.14 1.69 9.55
CA SER A 66 20.67 2.37 10.74
C SER A 66 21.33 1.39 11.71
N ALA A 67 20.78 0.18 11.85
CA ALA A 67 21.27 -0.83 12.77
C ALA A 67 22.59 -1.48 12.33
N ILE A 68 22.80 -1.67 11.02
CA ILE A 68 24.04 -2.29 10.51
C ILE A 68 25.22 -1.31 10.46
N GLY A 69 24.99 0.00 10.37
CA GLY A 69 26.05 1.02 10.30
C GLY A 69 27.03 0.75 9.15
N ASP A 70 28.32 0.66 9.47
CA ASP A 70 29.41 0.41 8.51
C ASP A 70 29.57 -1.08 8.10
N GLN A 71 28.70 -1.97 8.59
CA GLN A 71 28.75 -3.38 8.21
C GLN A 71 28.42 -3.58 6.72
N PRO A 72 28.91 -4.67 6.10
CA PRO A 72 28.58 -4.99 4.72
C PRO A 72 27.06 -5.18 4.54
N ARG A 73 26.55 -4.85 3.35
CA ARG A 73 25.13 -4.99 2.99
C ARG A 73 24.57 -6.40 3.25
N THR A 74 25.42 -7.43 3.26
CA THR A 74 25.01 -8.80 3.61
C THR A 74 24.41 -8.92 5.02
N ALA A 75 24.75 -8.02 5.96
CA ALA A 75 24.13 -7.93 7.28
C ALA A 75 22.66 -7.46 7.24
N LEU A 76 22.27 -6.71 6.19
CA LEU A 76 20.93 -6.14 6.05
C LEU A 76 19.84 -7.24 5.99
N GLN A 77 20.11 -8.32 5.27
CA GLN A 77 19.17 -9.44 5.14
C GLN A 77 18.87 -10.09 6.49
N SER A 78 19.90 -10.35 7.31
CA SER A 78 19.72 -10.92 8.65
C SER A 78 18.88 -10.01 9.56
N CYS A 79 19.11 -8.70 9.50
CA CYS A 79 18.30 -7.73 10.23
C CYS A 79 16.82 -7.77 9.79
N LEU A 80 16.57 -7.71 8.48
CA LEU A 80 15.20 -7.71 7.93
C LEU A 80 14.45 -9.01 8.25
N GLU A 81 15.12 -10.15 8.18
CA GLU A 81 14.53 -11.43 8.58
C GLU A 81 14.18 -11.46 10.07
N GLY A 82 15.06 -10.94 10.93
CA GLY A 82 14.80 -10.80 12.36
C GLY A 82 13.56 -9.95 12.62
N LYS A 83 13.51 -8.75 12.02
CA LYS A 83 12.36 -7.84 12.08
C LYS A 83 11.07 -8.50 11.57
N ARG A 84 11.17 -9.30 10.51
CA ARG A 84 10.01 -10.02 9.95
C ARG A 84 9.47 -11.08 10.90
N ARG A 85 10.35 -11.86 11.54
CA ARG A 85 9.94 -12.84 12.56
C ARG A 85 9.29 -12.14 13.75
N GLU A 86 9.87 -11.04 14.21
CA GLU A 86 9.36 -10.21 15.30
C GLU A 86 7.96 -9.67 14.97
N ALA A 87 7.80 -8.96 13.84
CA ALA A 87 6.53 -8.37 13.43
C ALA A 87 5.44 -9.42 13.22
N LYS A 88 5.78 -10.60 12.67
CA LYS A 88 4.83 -11.72 12.55
C LYS A 88 4.37 -12.22 13.91
N SER A 89 5.29 -12.37 14.87
CA SER A 89 4.97 -12.79 16.24
C SER A 89 4.06 -11.80 16.94
N GLN A 90 4.36 -10.50 16.82
CA GLN A 90 3.56 -9.41 17.40
C GLN A 90 2.15 -9.38 16.81
N MET A 91 2.03 -9.45 15.48
CA MET A 91 0.73 -9.47 14.80
C MET A 91 -0.12 -10.68 15.21
N ASN A 92 0.48 -11.87 15.28
CA ASN A 92 -0.22 -13.08 15.71
C ASN A 92 -0.69 -12.98 17.16
N SER A 93 0.12 -12.37 18.03
CA SER A 93 -0.24 -12.14 19.43
C SER A 93 -1.39 -11.15 19.56
N ALA A 94 -1.37 -10.04 18.80
CA ALA A 94 -2.45 -9.07 18.74
C ALA A 94 -3.76 -9.70 18.23
N TYR A 95 -3.68 -10.51 17.15
CA TYR A 95 -4.84 -11.24 16.63
C TYR A 95 -5.45 -12.16 17.69
N LYS A 96 -4.64 -12.98 18.36
CA LYS A 96 -5.12 -13.91 19.41
C LYS A 96 -5.75 -13.17 20.58
N LYS A 97 -5.17 -12.04 20.99
CA LYS A 97 -5.72 -11.20 22.06
C LYS A 97 -7.08 -10.64 21.67
N LEU A 98 -7.21 -10.07 20.47
CA LEU A 98 -8.49 -9.56 19.98
C LEU A 98 -9.54 -10.68 19.85
N GLU A 99 -9.13 -11.85 19.36
CA GLU A 99 -10.00 -13.03 19.27
C GLU A 99 -10.50 -13.47 20.66
N ALA A 100 -9.62 -13.52 21.66
CA ALA A 100 -9.98 -13.86 23.04
C ALA A 100 -10.94 -12.83 23.64
N ASN A 101 -10.61 -11.54 23.55
CA ASN A 101 -11.46 -10.45 24.05
C ASN A 101 -12.85 -10.48 23.38
N THR A 102 -12.92 -10.78 22.08
CA THR A 102 -14.20 -10.90 21.37
C THR A 102 -15.02 -12.08 21.88
N LYS A 103 -14.38 -13.22 22.20
CA LYS A 103 -15.06 -14.38 22.79
C LYS A 103 -15.64 -14.07 24.17
N GLU A 104 -14.94 -13.28 24.99
CA GLU A 104 -15.38 -12.91 26.33
C GLU A 104 -16.64 -12.04 26.36
N ILE A 105 -16.99 -11.35 25.27
CA ILE A 105 -18.23 -10.57 25.18
C ILE A 105 -19.48 -11.47 25.29
N ASP A 106 -19.40 -12.71 24.81
CA ASP A 106 -20.45 -13.74 24.89
C ASP A 106 -21.87 -13.29 24.46
N SER A 107 -21.94 -12.35 23.52
CA SER A 107 -23.20 -11.93 22.89
C SER A 107 -23.66 -12.90 21.79
N SER A 108 -24.92 -12.80 21.39
CA SER A 108 -25.45 -13.51 20.22
C SER A 108 -24.74 -13.15 18.90
N ALA A 109 -24.06 -11.99 18.83
CA ALA A 109 -23.32 -11.54 17.66
C ALA A 109 -21.85 -12.03 17.62
N THR A 110 -21.35 -12.62 18.71
CA THR A 110 -19.93 -12.99 18.88
C THR A 110 -19.43 -13.92 17.77
N VAL A 111 -20.20 -14.94 17.40
CA VAL A 111 -19.84 -15.89 16.33
C VAL A 111 -19.64 -15.20 14.98
N LYS A 112 -20.52 -14.23 14.66
CA LYS A 112 -20.42 -13.45 13.42
C LYS A 112 -19.18 -12.56 13.44
N ALA A 113 -18.89 -11.90 14.56
CA ALA A 113 -17.72 -11.04 14.72
C ALA A 113 -16.40 -11.83 14.55
N LEU A 114 -16.28 -12.99 15.21
CA LEU A 114 -15.11 -13.87 15.09
C LEU A 114 -14.91 -14.38 13.65
N THR A 115 -16.01 -14.72 12.97
CA THR A 115 -15.95 -15.14 11.55
C THR A 115 -15.43 -14.01 10.67
N SER A 116 -15.93 -12.78 10.86
CA SER A 116 -15.44 -11.60 10.15
C SER A 116 -13.98 -11.28 10.45
N LEU A 117 -13.55 -11.40 11.72
CA LEU A 117 -12.15 -11.20 12.12
C LEU A 117 -11.22 -12.19 11.40
N ARG A 118 -11.58 -13.48 11.40
CA ARG A 118 -10.81 -14.52 10.70
C ARG A 118 -10.73 -14.25 9.20
N ASN A 119 -11.85 -13.89 8.57
CA ASN A 119 -11.89 -13.60 7.14
C ASN A 119 -11.05 -12.35 6.79
N SER A 120 -11.12 -11.31 7.62
CA SER A 120 -10.30 -10.11 7.49
C SER A 120 -8.80 -10.43 7.60
N GLN A 121 -8.39 -11.24 8.58
CA GLN A 121 -6.98 -11.64 8.72
C GLN A 121 -6.51 -12.47 7.51
N LYS A 122 -7.33 -13.41 7.04
CA LYS A 122 -7.00 -14.21 5.84
C LYS A 122 -6.81 -13.32 4.60
N ALA A 123 -7.70 -12.35 4.39
CA ALA A 123 -7.59 -11.42 3.28
C ALA A 123 -6.32 -10.55 3.39
N PHE A 124 -5.99 -10.10 4.61
CA PHE A 124 -4.77 -9.34 4.86
C PHE A 124 -3.50 -10.14 4.53
N GLU A 125 -3.40 -11.42 4.91
CA GLU A 125 -2.23 -12.24 4.59
C GLU A 125 -2.02 -12.36 3.07
N SER A 126 -3.10 -12.61 2.31
CA SER A 126 -3.04 -12.65 0.85
C SER A 126 -2.62 -11.30 0.25
N PHE A 127 -3.21 -10.20 0.75
CA PHE A 127 -2.88 -8.84 0.32
C PHE A 127 -1.40 -8.54 0.59
N LYS A 128 -0.90 -8.80 1.80
CA LYS A 128 0.49 -8.57 2.19
C LYS A 128 1.46 -9.24 1.22
N VAL A 129 1.24 -10.52 0.92
CA VAL A 129 2.09 -11.28 -0.01
C VAL A 129 2.07 -10.68 -1.40
N ALA A 130 0.88 -10.40 -1.95
CA ALA A 130 0.74 -9.84 -3.30
C ALA A 130 1.35 -8.44 -3.40
N GLN A 131 1.06 -7.57 -2.44
CA GLN A 131 1.56 -6.20 -2.38
C GLN A 131 3.08 -6.17 -2.27
N CYS A 132 3.67 -6.94 -1.35
CA CYS A 132 5.11 -6.92 -1.14
C CYS A 132 5.89 -7.59 -2.28
N ARG A 133 5.28 -8.56 -2.96
CA ARG A 133 5.83 -9.08 -4.21
C ARG A 133 5.87 -8.01 -5.30
N TRP A 134 4.78 -7.27 -5.50
CA TRP A 134 4.78 -6.15 -6.46
C TRP A 134 5.80 -5.07 -6.10
N VAL A 135 5.95 -4.73 -4.81
CA VAL A 135 6.99 -3.78 -4.35
C VAL A 135 8.40 -4.26 -4.73
N GLY A 136 8.71 -5.53 -4.48
CA GLY A 136 10.00 -6.12 -4.87
C GLY A 136 10.18 -6.16 -6.39
N ASP A 137 9.15 -6.53 -7.15
CA ASP A 137 9.21 -6.62 -8.61
C ASP A 137 9.30 -5.24 -9.28
N SER A 138 8.79 -4.19 -8.62
CA SER A 138 8.78 -2.81 -9.16
C SER A 138 10.17 -2.22 -9.36
N VAL A 139 11.19 -2.76 -8.68
CA VAL A 139 12.60 -2.36 -8.86
C VAL A 139 13.37 -3.25 -9.83
N MET A 140 12.68 -4.13 -10.57
CA MET A 140 13.22 -4.93 -11.67
C MET A 140 14.36 -5.90 -11.30
N GLY A 141 14.42 -6.34 -10.03
CA GLY A 141 15.33 -7.37 -9.54
C GLY A 141 16.56 -6.85 -8.77
N GLY A 142 17.57 -7.71 -8.61
CA GLY A 142 18.76 -7.44 -7.79
C GLY A 142 18.55 -7.61 -6.28
N SER A 143 19.60 -7.43 -5.49
CA SER A 143 19.55 -7.62 -4.03
C SER A 143 18.58 -6.64 -3.33
N GLY A 144 18.43 -5.43 -3.87
CA GLY A 144 17.48 -4.44 -3.37
C GLY A 144 16.01 -4.86 -3.48
N SER A 145 15.65 -5.70 -4.45
CA SER A 145 14.29 -6.25 -4.59
C SER A 145 13.90 -7.09 -3.37
N GLY A 146 14.80 -7.97 -2.93
CA GLY A 146 14.59 -8.80 -1.74
C GLY A 146 14.52 -7.97 -0.45
N ASP A 147 15.36 -6.93 -0.35
CA ASP A 147 15.35 -6.01 0.80
C ASP A 147 13.99 -5.29 0.91
N LEU A 148 13.48 -4.76 -0.20
CA LEU A 148 12.20 -4.05 -0.26
C LEU A 148 10.98 -4.95 -0.03
N LEU A 149 11.02 -6.18 -0.55
CA LEU A 149 9.98 -7.18 -0.27
C LEU A 149 9.92 -7.47 1.23
N ASN A 150 11.06 -7.80 1.84
CA ASN A 150 11.12 -8.14 3.26
C ASN A 150 10.69 -6.96 4.14
N SER A 151 11.15 -5.73 3.83
CA SER A 151 10.75 -4.55 4.60
C SER A 151 9.26 -4.25 4.47
N CYS A 152 8.69 -4.39 3.26
CA CYS A 152 7.26 -4.25 3.05
C CYS A 152 6.45 -5.22 3.93
N GLU A 153 6.88 -6.48 4.04
CA GLU A 153 6.18 -7.45 4.89
C GLU A 153 6.20 -7.02 6.36
N VAL A 154 7.35 -6.55 6.85
CA VAL A 154 7.49 -6.05 8.23
C VAL A 154 6.53 -4.88 8.47
N ASP A 155 6.55 -3.89 7.59
CA ASP A 155 5.78 -2.65 7.75
C ASP A 155 4.27 -2.92 7.68
N LEU A 156 3.81 -3.78 6.77
CA LEU A 156 2.41 -4.19 6.71
C LEU A 156 1.97 -4.99 7.95
N MET A 157 2.80 -5.88 8.48
CA MET A 157 2.48 -6.63 9.70
C MET A 157 2.42 -5.71 10.93
N ARG A 158 3.31 -4.73 11.03
CA ARG A 158 3.27 -3.70 12.08
C ARG A 158 2.01 -2.85 11.97
N TRP A 159 1.67 -2.39 10.76
CA TRP A 159 0.41 -1.69 10.51
C TRP A 159 -0.79 -2.53 10.96
N ARG A 160 -0.84 -3.81 10.57
CA ARG A 160 -1.93 -4.71 10.95
C ARG A 160 -1.99 -4.94 12.45
N THR A 161 -0.85 -5.06 13.12
CA THR A 161 -0.76 -5.17 14.58
C THR A 161 -1.45 -3.99 15.25
N ASN A 162 -1.21 -2.76 14.78
CA ASN A 162 -1.89 -1.57 15.28
C ASN A 162 -3.41 -1.61 15.03
N GLN A 163 -3.85 -2.08 13.86
CA GLN A 163 -5.28 -2.25 13.57
C GLN A 163 -5.96 -3.29 14.46
N LEU A 164 -5.24 -4.31 14.93
CA LEU A 164 -5.76 -5.38 15.79
C LEU A 164 -5.71 -5.02 17.30
N ALA A 165 -4.94 -4.00 17.66
CA ALA A 165 -4.76 -3.55 19.04
C ALA A 165 -5.72 -2.41 19.45
N ASN A 166 -6.40 -1.80 18.46
CA ASN A 166 -7.45 -0.80 18.66
C ASN A 166 -8.81 -1.47 18.85
#